data_AF-A0A2R6KFH6-F1
#
_entry.id   AF-A0A2R6KFH6-F1
#
_cell.length_a   1.000
_cell.length_b   1.000
_cell.length_c   1.000
_cell.angle_alpha   90.00
_cell.angle_beta   90.00
_cell.angle_gamma   90.00
#
_symmetry.space_group_name_H-M   'P 1'
#
loop_
_entity.id
_entity.type
_entity.pdbx_description
1 polymer ?
#
loop_
_entity_poly.entity_id
_entity_poly.type
_entity_poly.pdbx_seq_one_letter_code
_entity_poly.pdbx_strand_id
1 'polypeptide(L)'
;MTDATQRSGDGFGETHGDETDDDRTAYDVPSDETPVECTYCGRPFESDALLALHRGQVHADVITDDERAAYDSAHEAESGQLRRFRLKALAVLVVIYFGFLMVYALV
;
A
#
# COMPACT_ATOMS: atom_id res chain seq x y z
N MET A 1 -13.19 -62.76 26.00
CA MET A 1 -12.97 -62.76 27.46
C MET A 1 -12.20 -61.47 27.76
N THR A 2 -12.71 -60.67 28.71
CA THR A 2 -12.32 -59.28 29.13
C THR A 2 -12.59 -58.16 28.11
N ASP A 3 -13.70 -57.40 28.17
CA ASP A 3 -14.23 -56.47 29.22
C ASP A 3 -13.45 -55.14 29.20
N ALA A 4 -14.00 -54.12 28.53
CA ALA A 4 -14.72 -52.99 29.13
C ALA A 4 -13.88 -52.12 30.08
N THR A 5 -13.55 -50.92 29.62
CA THR A 5 -13.58 -49.72 30.47
C THR A 5 -13.90 -48.53 29.57
N GLN A 6 -15.16 -48.17 29.67
CA GLN A 6 -15.72 -46.89 29.29
C GLN A 6 -15.23 -45.85 30.30
N ARG A 7 -14.61 -44.77 29.82
CA ARG A 7 -14.48 -43.52 30.57
C ARG A 7 -15.00 -42.38 29.72
N SER A 8 -16.29 -42.10 29.91
CA SER A 8 -16.89 -40.78 29.69
C SER A 8 -16.12 -39.73 30.50
N GLY A 9 -15.99 -38.53 29.94
CA GLY A 9 -15.05 -37.53 30.42
C GLY A 9 -14.78 -36.43 29.39
N ASP A 10 -15.78 -35.88 28.70
CA ASP A 10 -16.32 -34.53 29.01
C ASP A 10 -15.69 -33.45 28.11
N GLY A 11 -16.50 -32.91 27.20
CA GLY A 11 -16.43 -31.55 26.65
C GLY A 11 -15.07 -31.00 26.23
N PHE A 12 -14.67 -31.28 24.98
CA PHE A 12 -13.97 -30.27 24.17
C PHE A 12 -14.91 -29.84 23.05
N GLY A 13 -15.95 -29.11 23.46
CA GLY A 13 -16.64 -28.19 22.57
C GLY A 13 -15.75 -26.97 22.39
N GLU A 14 -14.65 -27.12 21.65
CA GLU A 14 -13.99 -25.97 21.04
C GLU A 14 -14.82 -25.63 19.81
N THR A 15 -15.94 -24.96 20.06
CA THR A 15 -16.39 -23.94 19.13
C THR A 15 -15.21 -22.99 19.00
N HIS A 16 -14.42 -23.15 17.94
CA HIS A 16 -13.63 -22.05 17.42
C HIS A 16 -14.65 -20.98 17.10
N GLY A 17 -14.87 -20.12 18.11
CA GLY A 17 -15.58 -18.87 17.97
C GLY A 17 -14.88 -18.15 16.84
N ASP A 18 -15.61 -18.07 15.74
CA ASP A 18 -15.71 -16.91 14.88
C ASP A 18 -15.84 -15.65 15.75
N GLU A 19 -14.72 -15.26 16.37
CA GLU A 19 -14.56 -13.96 16.99
C GLU A 19 -13.76 -13.16 15.98
N THR A 20 -14.52 -12.46 15.17
CA THR A 20 -14.13 -11.52 14.13
C THR A 20 -12.77 -10.86 14.40
N ASP A 21 -11.74 -11.38 13.74
CA ASP A 21 -10.49 -10.70 13.43
C ASP A 21 -10.78 -9.64 12.34
N ASP A 22 -11.71 -8.72 12.64
CA ASP A 22 -12.05 -7.55 11.80
C ASP A 22 -11.10 -6.37 12.05
N ASP A 23 -10.12 -6.54 12.95
CA ASP A 23 -9.12 -5.54 13.32
C ASP A 23 -7.79 -5.71 12.55
N ARG A 24 -7.82 -6.30 11.35
CA ARG A 24 -6.67 -6.28 10.42
C ARG A 24 -6.74 -5.17 9.37
N THR A 25 -7.80 -4.36 9.44
CA THR A 25 -8.11 -3.27 8.50
C THR A 25 -8.35 -1.93 9.18
N ALA A 26 -8.15 -1.84 10.51
CA ALA A 26 -8.19 -0.58 11.23
C ALA A 26 -6.91 0.23 10.92
N TYR A 27 -6.96 1.05 9.88
CA TYR A 27 -5.94 2.06 9.62
C TYR A 27 -6.12 3.20 10.63
N ASP A 28 -5.20 3.32 11.58
CA ASP A 28 -5.13 4.44 12.52
C ASP A 28 -4.63 5.68 11.76
N VAL A 29 -5.58 6.52 11.31
CA VAL A 29 -5.31 7.75 10.58
C VAL A 29 -5.10 8.89 11.59
N PRO A 30 -3.93 9.56 11.61
CA PRO A 30 -3.72 10.76 12.41
C PRO A 30 -4.77 11.84 12.05
N SER A 31 -5.47 12.35 13.06
CA SER A 31 -6.66 13.20 12.90
C SER A 31 -6.41 14.63 12.39
N ASP A 32 -5.23 14.92 11.83
CA ASP A 32 -4.86 16.26 11.38
C ASP A 32 -5.37 16.62 9.98
N GLU A 33 -6.01 15.68 9.26
CA GLU A 33 -6.54 15.91 7.92
C GLU A 33 -7.92 15.25 7.75
N THR A 34 -8.84 15.90 7.01
CA THR A 34 -10.21 15.39 6.86
C THR A 34 -10.18 14.16 5.95
N PRO A 35 -10.49 12.95 6.43
CA PRO A 35 -10.37 11.74 5.63
C PRO A 35 -11.36 11.79 4.46
N VAL A 36 -10.86 11.49 3.27
CA VAL A 36 -11.68 11.45 2.05
C VAL A 36 -12.07 10.01 1.76
N GLU A 37 -13.37 9.74 1.69
CA GLU A 37 -13.90 8.39 1.48
C GLU A 37 -14.08 8.07 0.00
N CYS A 38 -13.76 6.84 -0.39
CA CYS A 38 -14.06 6.36 -1.74
C CYS A 38 -15.55 5.99 -1.87
N THR A 39 -16.28 6.67 -2.75
CA THR A 39 -17.70 6.41 -3.03
C THR A 39 -18.02 4.98 -3.50
N TYR A 40 -17.04 4.26 -4.07
CA TYR A 40 -17.25 2.91 -4.60
C TYR A 40 -17.06 1.80 -3.56
N CYS A 41 -16.15 1.98 -2.60
CA CYS A 41 -15.78 0.94 -1.63
C CYS A 41 -15.87 1.37 -0.16
N GLY A 42 -16.14 2.65 0.10
CA GLY A 42 -16.30 3.21 1.45
C GLY A 42 -15.00 3.33 2.25
N ARG A 43 -13.82 3.09 1.64
CA ARG A 43 -12.55 3.18 2.38
C ARG A 43 -12.13 4.65 2.60
N PRO A 44 -11.70 5.02 3.82
CA PRO A 44 -11.14 6.33 4.11
C PRO A 44 -9.68 6.41 3.61
N PHE A 45 -9.33 7.57 3.06
CA PHE A 45 -7.97 7.89 2.60
C PHE A 45 -7.52 9.23 3.17
N GLU A 46 -6.21 9.37 3.36
CA GLU A 46 -5.60 10.59 3.93
C GLU A 46 -5.58 11.78 2.96
N SER A 47 -5.67 11.53 1.65
CA SER A 47 -5.68 12.61 0.66
C SER A 47 -6.44 12.25 -0.61
N ASP A 48 -6.94 13.28 -1.32
CA ASP A 48 -7.60 13.14 -2.62
C ASP A 48 -6.70 12.45 -3.66
N ALA A 49 -5.38 12.67 -3.59
CA ALA A 49 -4.41 12.05 -4.49
C ALA A 49 -4.34 10.51 -4.30
N LEU A 50 -4.35 10.03 -3.05
CA LEU A 50 -4.37 8.60 -2.74
C LEU A 50 -5.71 7.96 -3.16
N LEU A 51 -6.81 8.67 -2.98
CA LEU A 51 -8.13 8.24 -3.42
C LEU A 51 -8.21 8.16 -4.96
N ALA A 52 -7.64 9.14 -5.68
CA ALA A 52 -7.56 9.10 -7.14
C ALA A 52 -6.71 7.91 -7.61
N LEU A 53 -5.56 7.67 -6.96
CA LEU A 53 -4.68 6.53 -7.21
C LEU A 53 -5.42 5.19 -6.99
N HIS A 54 -6.20 5.09 -5.91
CA HIS A 54 -7.01 3.92 -5.59
C HIS A 54 -8.11 3.67 -6.62
N ARG A 55 -8.85 4.72 -7.02
CA ARG A 55 -9.91 4.61 -8.05
C ARG A 55 -9.34 4.13 -9.38
N GLY A 56 -8.20 4.68 -9.83
CA GLY A 56 -7.56 4.24 -11.06
C GLY A 56 -7.02 2.80 -11.01
N GLN A 57 -6.63 2.27 -9.84
CA GLN A 57 -6.11 0.90 -9.71
C GLN A 57 -7.18 -0.17 -9.46
N VAL A 58 -8.21 0.15 -8.66
CA VAL A 58 -9.21 -0.83 -8.20
C VAL A 58 -10.54 -0.69 -8.94
N HIS A 59 -10.86 0.51 -9.42
CA HIS A 59 -12.13 0.83 -10.07
C HIS A 59 -11.94 1.34 -11.51
N ALA A 60 -10.84 0.98 -12.16
CA ALA A 60 -10.47 1.44 -13.51
C ALA A 60 -11.59 1.31 -14.56
N ASP A 61 -12.43 0.28 -14.41
CA ASP A 61 -13.49 -0.10 -15.33
C ASP A 61 -14.80 0.70 -15.13
N VAL A 62 -14.99 1.34 -13.98
CA VAL A 62 -16.24 2.00 -13.56
C VAL A 62 -16.08 3.50 -13.28
N ILE A 63 -14.86 4.02 -13.31
CA ILE A 63 -14.58 5.45 -13.12
C ILE A 63 -14.95 6.29 -14.36
N THR A 64 -15.36 7.53 -14.11
CA THR A 64 -15.63 8.53 -15.15
C THR A 64 -14.35 9.05 -15.77
N ASP A 65 -14.45 9.71 -16.93
CA ASP A 65 -13.29 10.29 -17.62
C ASP A 65 -12.63 11.42 -16.81
N ASP A 66 -13.42 12.20 -16.04
CA ASP A 66 -12.91 13.24 -15.14
C ASP A 66 -12.11 12.62 -13.98
N GLU A 67 -12.59 11.51 -13.40
CA GLU A 67 -11.86 10.78 -12.36
C GLU A 67 -10.60 10.09 -12.88
N ARG A 68 -10.62 9.65 -14.14
CA ARG A 68 -9.45 9.09 -14.83
C ARG A 68 -8.39 10.17 -15.08
N ALA A 69 -8.79 11.38 -15.45
CA ALA A 69 -7.87 12.53 -15.57
C ALA A 69 -7.27 12.93 -14.20
N ALA A 70 -8.08 12.87 -13.13
CA ALA A 70 -7.58 13.10 -11.77
C ALA A 70 -6.52 12.06 -11.36
N TYR A 71 -6.76 10.78 -11.69
CA TYR A 71 -5.77 9.71 -11.51
C TYR A 71 -4.45 9.99 -12.24
N ASP A 72 -4.52 10.32 -13.55
CA ASP A 72 -3.33 10.58 -14.35
C ASP A 72 -2.52 11.76 -13.78
N SER A 73 -3.21 12.82 -13.35
CA SER A 73 -2.56 13.99 -12.73
C SER A 73 -1.85 13.66 -11.41
N ALA A 74 -2.48 12.84 -10.55
CA ALA A 74 -1.89 12.39 -9.30
C ALA A 74 -0.68 11.47 -9.57
N HIS A 75 -0.81 10.58 -10.56
CA HIS A 75 0.26 9.67 -10.97
C HIS A 75 1.47 10.43 -11.55
N GLU A 76 1.24 11.46 -12.36
CA GLU A 76 2.31 12.33 -12.87
C GLU A 76 3.00 13.14 -11.77
N ALA A 77 2.24 13.63 -10.79
CA ALA A 77 2.79 14.35 -9.64
C ALA A 77 3.71 13.45 -8.79
N GLU A 78 3.32 12.20 -8.54
CA GLU A 78 4.12 11.23 -7.80
C GLU A 78 5.36 10.77 -8.60
N SER A 79 5.15 10.39 -9.87
CA SER A 79 6.24 9.91 -10.75
C SER A 79 7.28 10.99 -11.04
N GLY A 80 6.87 12.26 -11.08
CA GLY A 80 7.77 13.40 -11.24
C GLY A 80 8.79 13.54 -10.11
N GLN A 81 8.46 13.11 -8.89
CA GLN A 81 9.39 13.15 -7.75
C GLN A 81 10.38 11.99 -7.79
N LEU A 82 9.90 10.77 -8.08
CA LEU A 82 10.74 9.58 -8.25
C LEU A 82 11.70 9.72 -9.44
N ARG A 83 11.22 10.28 -10.56
CA ARG A 83 12.04 10.53 -11.75
C ARG A 83 13.15 11.56 -11.48
N ARG A 84 12.87 12.61 -10.71
CA ARG A 84 13.89 13.59 -10.29
C ARG A 84 14.92 12.97 -9.35
N PHE A 85 14.50 12.13 -8.40
CA PHE A 85 15.45 11.44 -7.52
C PHE A 85 16.37 10.51 -8.31
N ARG A 86 15.80 9.70 -9.21
CA ARG A 86 16.57 8.81 -10.08
C ARG A 86 17.55 9.58 -10.96
N LEU A 87 17.13 10.71 -11.53
CA LEU A 87 18.00 11.57 -12.34
C LEU A 87 19.15 12.17 -11.52
N LYS A 88 18.87 12.64 -10.30
CA LYS A 88 19.91 13.15 -9.37
C LYS A 88 20.92 12.06 -9.01
N ALA A 89 20.45 10.85 -8.67
CA ALA A 89 21.32 9.73 -8.36
C ALA A 89 22.22 9.35 -9.55
N LEU A 90 21.66 9.27 -10.76
CA LEU A 90 22.42 9.01 -11.99
C LEU A 90 23.45 10.12 -12.26
N ALA A 91 23.07 11.39 -12.12
CA ALA A 91 23.98 12.51 -12.31
C ALA A 91 25.16 12.47 -11.32
N VAL A 92 24.90 12.18 -10.04
CA VAL A 92 25.94 12.01 -9.02
C VAL A 92 26.89 10.86 -9.36
N LEU A 93 26.35 9.70 -9.76
CA LEU A 93 27.16 8.55 -10.17
C LEU A 93 28.08 8.91 -11.34
N VAL A 94 27.54 9.57 -12.37
CA VAL A 94 28.32 10.04 -13.53
C VAL A 94 29.45 10.96 -13.09
N VAL A 95 29.18 11.97 -12.27
CA VAL A 95 30.20 12.91 -11.77
C VAL A 95 31.29 12.19 -10.99
N ILE A 96 30.91 11.26 -10.09
CA ILE A 96 31.87 10.46 -9.32
C ILE A 96 32.75 9.63 -10.25
N TYR A 97 32.16 8.93 -11.22
CA TYR A 97 32.89 8.11 -12.18
C TYR A 97 33.88 8.93 -13.01
N PHE A 98 33.44 10.05 -13.56
CA PHE A 98 34.33 10.95 -14.31
C PHE A 98 35.42 11.55 -13.42
N GLY A 99 35.12 11.87 -12.16
CA GLY A 99 36.12 12.29 -11.18
C GLY A 99 37.19 11.22 -10.95
N PHE A 100 36.79 9.96 -10.78
CA PHE A 100 37.71 8.84 -10.69
C PHE A 100 38.56 8.66 -11.96
N LEU A 101 37.94 8.77 -13.15
CA LEU A 101 38.67 8.70 -14.41
C LEU A 101 39.69 9.83 -14.57
N MET A 102 39.35 11.06 -14.15
CA MET A 102 40.27 12.19 -14.15
C MET A 102 41.46 11.94 -13.22
N VAL A 103 41.21 11.49 -11.99
CA VAL A 103 42.30 11.15 -11.04
C VAL A 103 43.18 10.03 -11.59
N TYR A 104 42.58 8.97 -12.13
CA TYR A 104 43.32 7.87 -12.76
C TYR A 104 44.17 8.34 -13.94
N ALA A 105 43.69 9.27 -14.75
CA ALA A 105 44.45 9.80 -15.88
C ALA A 105 45.61 10.72 -15.49
N LEU A 106 45.57 11.30 -14.28
CA LEU A 106 46.60 12.22 -13.77
C LEU A 106 47.74 11.51 -13.03
N VAL A 107 47.55 10.26 -12.61
CA VAL A 107 48.54 9.42 -11.89
C VAL A 107 49.23 8.47 -12.86
#